data_AF-A0A7S1D5N5-F1
#
_entry.id   AF-A0A7S1D5N5-F1
#
_cell.length_a   1.000
_cell.length_b   1.000
_cell.length_c   1.000
_cell.angle_alpha   90.00
_cell.angle_beta   90.00
_cell.angle_gamma   90.00
#
_symmetry.space_group_name_H-M   'P 1'
#
loop_
_entity.id
_entity.type
_entity.pdbx_description
1 polymer ?
#
loop_
_entity_poly.entity_id
_entity_poly.type
_entity_poly.pdbx_seq_one_letter_code
_entity_poly.pdbx_strand_id
1 'polypeptide(L)'
;MTNHMGGTHWYHSHFIHESMEQTKGGAFGMIVVDDGSEPVGTNDPNVLEFLEKTERILILDDTQSKNNWDANGKQEPETETYSFVANQWYRMRVLMVSVDSHSSGGLLEFGDGCTVHTVAHDGIFRRSVPKEQPQS
;
A
#
# COMPACT_ATOMS: atom_id res chain seq x y z
N MET A 1 19.71 3.12 -19.48
CA MET A 1 19.36 3.76 -18.19
C MET A 1 18.73 2.69 -17.33
N THR A 2 19.35 2.33 -16.22
CA THR A 2 18.78 1.34 -15.28
C THR A 2 17.66 2.02 -14.52
N ASN A 3 16.46 1.96 -15.09
CA ASN A 3 15.23 2.44 -14.50
C ASN A 3 14.83 1.49 -13.37
N HIS A 4 14.33 2.02 -12.25
CA HIS A 4 13.87 1.20 -11.12
C HIS A 4 12.82 0.18 -11.60
N MET A 5 12.78 -1.00 -10.97
CA MET A 5 11.65 -1.92 -11.18
C MET A 5 10.37 -1.22 -10.76
N GLY A 6 9.33 -1.39 -11.57
CA GLY A 6 8.00 -0.92 -11.30
C GLY A 6 7.43 -1.59 -10.05
N GLY A 7 6.59 -0.81 -9.39
CA GLY A 7 6.18 -1.10 -8.05
C GLY A 7 5.77 0.11 -7.24
N THR A 8 5.54 -0.13 -5.96
CA THR A 8 5.19 0.88 -4.97
C THR A 8 6.39 1.19 -4.08
N HIS A 9 7.08 2.29 -4.37
CA HIS A 9 8.11 2.83 -3.50
C HIS A 9 7.51 3.86 -2.56
N TRP A 10 8.30 4.34 -1.62
CA TRP A 10 7.90 5.44 -0.75
C TRP A 10 9.09 6.38 -0.53
N TYR A 11 8.81 7.61 -0.18
CA TYR A 11 9.81 8.62 0.17
C TYR A 11 9.46 9.24 1.51
N HIS A 12 10.48 9.72 2.21
CA HIS A 12 10.32 10.48 3.44
C HIS A 12 11.50 11.43 3.65
N SER A 13 11.38 12.35 4.59
CA SER A 13 12.48 13.23 4.95
C SER A 13 13.65 12.46 5.56
N HIS A 14 14.86 12.82 5.12
CA HIS A 14 16.13 12.34 5.65
C HIS A 14 17.02 13.50 6.13
N PHE A 15 16.41 14.65 6.48
CA PHE A 15 17.16 15.80 6.97
C PHE A 15 17.90 15.45 8.27
N ILE A 16 19.17 15.83 8.32
CA ILE A 16 20.05 15.49 9.44
C ILE A 16 19.49 16.10 10.72
N HIS A 17 19.35 15.27 11.76
CA HIS A 17 18.81 15.61 13.09
C HIS A 17 17.32 15.92 13.18
N GLU A 18 16.57 15.98 12.06
CA GLU A 18 15.13 16.30 12.09
C GLU A 18 14.27 15.36 11.25
N SER A 19 14.84 14.28 10.68
CA SER A 19 14.10 13.32 9.84
C SER A 19 12.85 12.79 10.54
N MET A 20 12.93 12.51 11.85
CA MET A 20 11.80 12.07 12.66
C MET A 20 10.71 13.15 12.73
N GLU A 21 11.05 14.37 13.14
CA GLU A 21 10.07 15.47 13.28
C GLU A 21 9.45 15.86 11.94
N GLN A 22 10.23 15.85 10.86
CA GLN A 22 9.71 16.15 9.53
C GLN A 22 8.79 15.04 9.01
N THR A 23 9.16 13.77 9.20
CA THR A 23 8.28 12.64 8.86
C THR A 23 7.01 12.67 9.73
N LYS A 24 7.16 12.98 11.02
CA LYS A 24 6.04 13.16 11.95
C LYS A 24 5.09 14.28 11.53
N GLY A 25 5.64 15.35 10.96
CA GLY A 25 4.89 16.45 10.37
C GLY A 25 4.28 16.17 9.00
N GLY A 26 4.36 14.93 8.48
CA GLY A 26 3.75 14.53 7.22
C GLY A 26 4.69 14.54 6.00
N ALA A 27 6.01 14.69 6.18
CA ALA A 27 6.97 14.68 5.07
C ALA A 27 7.30 13.26 4.59
N PHE A 28 6.28 12.56 4.09
CA PHE A 28 6.38 11.24 3.48
C PHE A 28 5.32 11.07 2.39
N GLY A 29 5.50 10.06 1.54
CA GLY A 29 4.49 9.70 0.56
C GLY A 29 4.86 8.47 -0.24
N MET A 30 3.96 8.08 -1.14
CA MET A 30 4.12 6.94 -2.02
C MET A 30 4.64 7.39 -3.39
N ILE A 31 5.56 6.62 -3.97
CA ILE A 31 5.98 6.75 -5.37
C ILE A 31 5.56 5.49 -6.10
N VAL A 32 4.68 5.63 -7.08
CA VAL A 32 4.35 4.53 -7.99
C VAL A 32 5.28 4.62 -9.20
N VAL A 33 6.13 3.61 -9.35
CA VAL A 33 6.92 3.43 -10.57
C VAL A 33 6.15 2.45 -11.44
N ASP A 34 5.79 2.88 -12.64
CA ASP A 34 5.16 1.99 -13.62
C ASP A 34 6.23 1.22 -14.39
N ASP A 35 6.01 -0.07 -14.58
CA ASP A 35 6.84 -0.92 -15.42
C ASP A 35 6.54 -0.71 -16.92
N GLY A 36 5.54 0.12 -17.25
CA GLY A 36 5.13 0.38 -18.62
C GLY A 36 4.48 -0.87 -19.23
N SER A 37 4.83 -1.22 -20.47
CA SER A 37 4.26 -2.38 -21.18
C SER A 37 4.85 -3.73 -20.75
N GLU A 38 5.75 -3.77 -19.76
CA GLU A 38 6.30 -5.03 -19.29
C GLU A 38 5.17 -5.86 -18.65
N PRO A 39 5.02 -7.14 -19.05
CA PRO A 39 3.95 -7.96 -18.56
C PRO A 39 4.12 -8.13 -17.05
N VAL A 40 3.13 -7.63 -16.31
CA VAL A 40 2.81 -8.16 -14.98
C VAL A 40 2.81 -9.67 -15.14
N GLY A 41 3.54 -10.43 -14.32
CA GLY A 41 3.90 -11.84 -14.54
C GLY A 41 2.74 -12.86 -14.59
N THR A 42 1.59 -12.46 -15.12
CA THR A 42 0.34 -13.16 -15.36
C THR A 42 -0.16 -12.78 -16.76
N ASN A 43 -0.68 -13.76 -17.49
CA ASN A 43 -1.40 -13.53 -18.74
C ASN A 43 -2.93 -13.64 -18.53
N ASP A 44 -3.40 -13.67 -17.28
CA ASP A 44 -4.83 -13.73 -17.00
C ASP A 44 -5.49 -12.38 -17.37
N PRO A 45 -6.37 -12.35 -18.38
CA PRO A 45 -6.98 -11.10 -18.85
C PRO A 45 -7.83 -10.43 -17.77
N ASN A 46 -8.38 -11.19 -16.80
CA ASN A 46 -9.15 -10.62 -15.69
C ASN A 46 -8.22 -9.91 -14.69
N VAL A 47 -7.00 -10.42 -14.50
CA VAL A 47 -5.99 -9.78 -13.64
C VAL A 47 -5.41 -8.55 -14.33
N LEU A 48 -5.16 -8.61 -15.64
CA LEU A 48 -4.68 -7.45 -16.38
C LEU A 48 -5.73 -6.31 -16.41
N GLU A 49 -6.99 -6.63 -16.67
CA GLU A 49 -8.09 -5.66 -16.62
C GLU A 49 -8.25 -5.05 -15.21
N PHE A 50 -8.06 -5.85 -14.16
CA PHE A 50 -8.04 -5.43 -12.76
C PHE A 50 -6.93 -4.41 -12.47
N LEU A 51 -5.71 -4.65 -12.93
CA LEU A 51 -4.55 -3.80 -12.62
C LEU A 51 -4.65 -2.41 -13.23
N GLU A 52 -5.34 -2.27 -14.37
CA GLU A 52 -5.46 -1.00 -15.09
C GLU A 52 -6.63 -0.14 -14.62
N LYS A 53 -7.71 -0.73 -14.09
CA LYS A 53 -8.98 -0.02 -13.87
C LYS A 53 -9.35 0.24 -12.42
N THR A 54 -8.87 -0.55 -11.47
CA THR A 54 -9.37 -0.52 -10.09
C THR A 54 -8.27 -0.42 -9.03
N GLU A 55 -7.36 0.54 -9.21
CA GLU A 55 -6.32 0.81 -8.22
C GLU A 55 -6.80 1.74 -7.08
N ARG A 56 -6.39 1.45 -5.85
CA ARG A 56 -6.58 2.27 -4.65
C ARG A 56 -5.26 2.39 -3.88
N ILE A 57 -4.96 3.59 -3.41
CA ILE A 57 -3.78 3.87 -2.58
C ILE A 57 -4.24 4.03 -1.14
N LEU A 58 -3.65 3.26 -0.24
CA LEU A 58 -3.92 3.37 1.19
C LEU A 58 -2.59 3.64 1.90
N ILE A 59 -2.43 4.87 2.39
CA ILE A 59 -1.35 5.25 3.29
C ILE A 59 -1.94 5.26 4.69
N LEU A 60 -1.47 4.37 5.56
CA LEU A 60 -1.82 4.33 6.97
C LEU A 60 -0.67 4.92 7.76
N ASP A 61 -0.94 5.92 8.58
CA ASP A 61 0.08 6.53 9.43
C ASP A 61 -0.43 6.83 10.85
N ASP A 62 0.43 6.67 11.85
CA ASP A 62 0.15 7.06 13.24
C ASP A 62 0.95 8.31 13.65
N THR A 63 1.42 9.06 12.67
CA THR A 63 2.46 10.07 12.88
C THR A 63 1.94 11.32 13.57
N GLN A 64 0.68 11.68 13.29
CA GLN A 64 0.03 12.87 13.85
C GLN A 64 -1.02 12.53 14.91
N SER A 65 -1.68 11.37 14.76
CA SER A 65 -2.72 10.91 15.68
C SER A 65 -2.18 10.02 16.79
N LYS A 66 -2.29 10.48 18.05
CA LYS A 66 -1.90 9.65 19.21
C LYS A 66 -2.84 8.45 19.35
N ASN A 67 -2.28 7.24 19.23
CA ASN A 67 -2.99 5.96 19.36
C ASN A 67 -4.10 5.72 18.33
N ASN A 68 -4.08 6.43 17.19
CA ASN A 68 -5.01 6.19 16.11
C ASN A 68 -4.25 6.18 14.77
N TRP A 69 -4.77 5.42 13.81
CA TRP A 69 -4.24 5.40 12.46
C TRP A 69 -5.03 6.37 11.59
N ASP A 70 -4.32 7.28 10.94
CA ASP A 70 -4.85 8.15 9.91
C ASP A 70 -4.71 7.44 8.56
N ALA A 71 -5.71 7.60 7.69
CA ALA A 71 -5.71 7.02 6.36
C ALA A 71 -5.62 8.14 5.32
N ASN A 72 -4.59 8.12 4.48
CA ASN A 72 -4.33 9.15 3.47
C ASN A 72 -4.33 10.59 4.02
N GLY A 73 -3.82 10.78 5.25
CA GLY A 73 -3.81 12.07 5.93
C GLY A 73 -5.18 12.56 6.43
N LYS A 74 -6.20 11.70 6.38
CA LYS A 74 -7.52 11.96 6.94
C LYS A 74 -7.62 11.44 8.37
N GLN A 75 -8.03 12.32 9.27
CA GLN A 75 -8.19 12.05 10.70
C GLN A 75 -9.67 11.96 11.07
N GLU A 76 -9.98 11.27 12.16
CA GLU A 76 -11.31 11.26 12.76
C GLU A 76 -11.83 12.69 13.01
N PRO A 77 -13.12 13.00 12.70
CA PRO A 77 -14.18 12.07 12.28
C PRO A 77 -14.25 11.80 10.78
N GLU A 78 -13.38 12.39 9.96
CA GLU A 78 -13.44 12.31 8.50
C GLU A 78 -12.53 11.19 7.95
N THR A 79 -12.66 9.96 8.43
CA THR A 79 -11.80 8.86 7.96
C THR A 79 -12.00 8.52 6.48
N GLU A 80 -10.90 8.20 5.79
CA GLU A 80 -10.94 7.77 4.39
C GLU A 80 -11.80 6.52 4.25
N THR A 81 -12.82 6.58 3.40
CA THR A 81 -13.75 5.47 3.18
C THR A 81 -13.81 5.10 1.71
N TYR A 82 -13.49 3.85 1.40
CA TYR A 82 -13.63 3.30 0.06
C TYR A 82 -14.95 2.56 -0.12
N SER A 83 -15.65 2.86 -1.22
CA SER A 83 -16.79 2.07 -1.67
C SER A 83 -16.34 1.03 -2.70
N PHE A 84 -16.55 -0.25 -2.38
CA PHE A 84 -16.23 -1.37 -3.25
C PHE A 84 -17.51 -1.98 -3.84
N VAL A 85 -17.47 -2.30 -5.12
CA VAL A 85 -18.54 -3.03 -5.81
C VAL A 85 -18.35 -4.52 -5.57
N ALA A 86 -19.42 -5.21 -5.19
CA ALA A 86 -19.39 -6.65 -4.96
C ALA A 86 -18.98 -7.41 -6.24
N ASN A 87 -18.24 -8.51 -6.07
CA ASN A 87 -17.72 -9.36 -7.15
C ASN A 87 -16.75 -8.65 -8.12
N GLN A 88 -16.08 -7.60 -7.66
CA GLN A 88 -15.05 -6.90 -8.42
C GLN A 88 -13.72 -6.93 -7.66
N TRP A 89 -12.64 -7.21 -8.38
CA TRP A 89 -11.30 -7.16 -7.81
C TRP A 89 -10.79 -5.70 -7.76
N TYR A 90 -10.10 -5.33 -6.67
CA TYR A 90 -9.43 -4.04 -6.52
C TYR A 90 -7.95 -4.19 -6.13
N ARG A 91 -7.08 -3.46 -6.82
CA ARG A 91 -5.65 -3.46 -6.51
C ARG A 91 -5.40 -2.41 -5.44
N MET A 92 -5.06 -2.85 -4.23
CA MET A 92 -4.73 -1.94 -3.13
C MET A 92 -3.22 -1.87 -2.93
N ARG A 93 -2.66 -0.65 -3.01
CA ARG A 93 -1.27 -0.36 -2.63
C ARG A 93 -1.28 0.17 -1.21
N VAL A 94 -0.72 -0.60 -0.28
CA VAL A 94 -0.69 -0.25 1.14
C VAL A 94 0.71 0.21 1.54
N LEU A 95 0.80 1.39 2.17
CA LEU A 95 1.97 1.91 2.86
C LEU A 95 1.60 2.11 4.32
N MET A 96 2.43 1.63 5.25
CA MET A 96 2.27 1.88 6.68
C MET A 96 3.46 2.69 7.18
N VAL A 97 3.22 3.81 7.85
CA VAL A 97 4.25 4.71 8.38
C VAL A 97 4.04 4.88 9.87
N SER A 98 5.10 4.63 10.65
CA SER A 98 5.13 4.96 12.07
C SER A 98 6.49 5.49 12.48
N VAL A 99 6.49 6.47 13.39
CA VAL A 99 7.68 7.19 13.86
C VAL A 99 8.05 6.88 15.31
N ASP A 100 7.13 6.35 16.11
CA ASP A 100 7.31 6.17 17.56
C ASP A 100 6.87 4.79 18.06
N SER A 101 6.30 3.96 17.17
CA SER A 101 5.83 2.65 17.56
C SER A 101 7.04 1.69 17.63
N HIS A 102 7.55 1.47 18.84
CA HIS A 102 8.31 0.26 19.16
C HIS A 102 7.45 -1.01 19.01
N SER A 103 6.17 -0.89 18.61
CA SER A 103 5.36 -2.03 18.19
C SER A 103 5.90 -2.60 16.89
N SER A 104 6.12 -3.91 16.93
CA SER A 104 6.66 -4.78 15.90
C SER A 104 5.75 -4.95 14.67
N GLY A 105 5.02 -3.91 14.27
CA GLY A 105 4.07 -3.91 13.15
C GLY A 105 2.64 -3.60 13.57
N GLY A 106 1.86 -3.13 12.60
CA GLY A 106 0.40 -3.08 12.69
C GLY A 106 -0.23 -4.24 11.93
N LEU A 107 -1.45 -4.63 12.32
CA LEU A 107 -2.21 -5.67 11.63
C LEU A 107 -3.27 -5.01 10.75
N LEU A 108 -3.21 -5.27 9.45
CA LEU A 108 -4.28 -4.93 8.50
C LEU A 108 -5.18 -6.15 8.32
N GLU A 109 -6.41 -6.07 8.79
CA GLU A 109 -7.41 -7.13 8.66
C GLU A 109 -8.43 -6.79 7.58
N PHE A 110 -8.93 -7.82 6.91
CA PHE A 110 -10.03 -7.72 5.96
C PHE A 110 -11.20 -8.52 6.53
N GLY A 111 -12.38 -7.90 6.57
CA GLY A 111 -13.58 -8.52 7.11
C GLY A 111 -14.09 -9.71 6.28
N ASP A 112 -15.03 -10.45 6.85
CA ASP A 112 -15.66 -11.61 6.23
C ASP A 112 -16.26 -11.28 4.85
N GLY A 113 -16.14 -12.22 3.91
CA GLY A 113 -16.67 -12.09 2.55
C GLY A 113 -15.73 -11.44 1.54
N CYS A 114 -14.56 -10.96 1.96
CA CYS A 114 -13.50 -10.50 1.06
C CYS A 114 -12.50 -11.63 0.76
N THR A 115 -12.17 -11.85 -0.51
CA THR A 115 -11.02 -12.68 -0.88
C THR A 115 -9.83 -11.78 -1.13
N VAL A 116 -8.68 -12.07 -0.52
CA VAL A 116 -7.48 -11.22 -0.60
C VAL A 116 -6.27 -12.05 -0.98
N HIS A 117 -5.47 -11.52 -1.91
CA HIS A 117 -4.21 -12.12 -2.33
C HIS A 117 -3.09 -11.07 -2.30
N THR A 118 -1.97 -11.41 -1.67
CA THR A 118 -0.77 -10.58 -1.69
C THR A 118 -0.07 -10.74 -3.04
N VAL A 119 0.06 -9.65 -3.79
CA VAL A 119 0.64 -9.65 -5.15
C VAL A 119 2.05 -9.06 -5.23
N ALA A 120 2.43 -8.27 -4.22
CA ALA A 120 3.71 -7.58 -4.14
C ALA A 120 4.18 -7.48 -2.68
N HIS A 121 5.49 -7.31 -2.49
CA HIS A 121 6.11 -6.98 -1.20
C HIS A 121 7.19 -5.93 -1.45
N ASP A 122 7.32 -4.94 -0.55
CA ASP A 122 8.18 -3.77 -0.74
C ASP A 122 7.95 -3.08 -2.09
N GLY A 123 6.68 -3.08 -2.53
CA GLY A 123 6.26 -2.53 -3.81
C GLY A 123 6.56 -3.38 -5.03
N ILE A 124 7.46 -4.34 -4.97
CA ILE A 124 7.91 -5.11 -6.13
C ILE A 124 6.97 -6.29 -6.35
N PHE A 125 6.47 -6.43 -7.59
CA PHE A 125 5.65 -7.57 -7.99
C PHE A 125 6.39 -8.89 -7.81
N ARG A 126 5.71 -9.87 -7.22
CA ARG A 126 6.20 -11.24 -7.19
C ARG A 126 5.72 -11.93 -8.46
N ARG A 127 6.64 -12.56 -9.20
CA ARG A 127 6.42 -13.11 -10.56
C ARG A 127 5.42 -14.26 -10.66
N SER A 128 4.79 -14.66 -9.55
CA SER A 128 3.68 -15.61 -9.51
C SER A 128 2.59 -15.10 -8.57
N VAL A 129 1.41 -14.80 -9.14
CA VAL A 129 0.20 -14.38 -8.44
C VAL A 129 -0.95 -15.27 -8.91
N PRO A 130 -1.85 -15.73 -8.03
CA PRO A 130 -1.81 -15.64 -6.56
C PRO A 130 -0.90 -16.72 -5.95
N LYS A 131 -0.25 -16.42 -4.81
CA LYS A 131 0.30 -17.50 -3.95
C LYS A 131 -0.87 -18.18 -3.25
N GLU A 132 -0.90 -19.52 -3.25
CA GLU A 132 -1.84 -20.27 -2.40
C GLU A 132 -1.73 -19.78 -0.95
N GLN A 133 -2.88 -19.64 -0.27
CA GLN A 133 -2.89 -19.25 1.14
C GLN A 133 -1.97 -20.18 1.95
N PRO A 134 -1.26 -19.69 2.98
CA PRO A 134 -0.63 -20.58 3.94
C PRO A 134 -1.70 -21.54 4.46
N GLN A 135 -1.51 -22.84 4.27
CA GLN A 135 -2.36 -23.81 4.94
C GLN A 135 -2.09 -23.67 6.44
N SER A 136 -3.16 -23.38 7.19
CA SER A 136 -3.19 -23.31 8.65
C SER A 136 -2.71 -24.59 9.29
#